data_AF-A0A4D7B8G5-F1
#
_entry.id   AF-A0A4D7B8G5-F1
#
_cell.length_a   1.000
_cell.length_b   1.000
_cell.length_c   1.000
_cell.angle_alpha   90.00
_cell.angle_beta   90.00
_cell.angle_gamma   90.00
#
_symmetry.space_group_name_H-M   'P 1'
#
loop_
_entity.id
_entity.type
_entity.pdbx_description
1 polymer ?
#
loop_
_entity_poly.entity_id
_entity_poly.type
_entity_poly.pdbx_seq_one_letter_code
_entity_poly.pdbx_strand_id
1 'polypeptide(L)' 'MATKDQEELAQKLLDHIAVGHFHVGSPAYFLAKQVADEGMGSLLPHQRSAWDTLIKPILDASPDELRKIEEAHARARAGH' A
#
# COMPACT_ATOMS: atom_id res chain seq x y z
N MET A 1 -20.95 -0.79 -11.02
CA MET A 1 -20.54 0.62 -10.82
C MET A 1 -19.65 0.62 -9.61
N ALA A 2 -18.36 0.93 -9.77
CA ALA A 2 -17.50 1.21 -8.62
C ALA A 2 -18.04 2.49 -7.97
N THR A 3 -18.13 2.51 -6.64
CA THR A 3 -18.48 3.74 -5.92
C THR A 3 -17.32 4.72 -5.99
N LYS A 4 -17.60 6.01 -5.90
CA LYS A 4 -16.59 7.08 -5.98
C LYS A 4 -15.41 6.84 -5.00
N ASP A 5 -15.71 6.33 -3.82
CA ASP A 5 -14.72 5.92 -2.81
C ASP A 5 -13.76 4.80 -3.27
N GLN A 6 -14.23 3.87 -4.11
CA GLN A 6 -13.40 2.80 -4.66
C GLN A 6 -12.44 3.34 -5.72
N GLU A 7 -12.90 4.27 -6.56
CA GLU A 7 -12.05 4.92 -7.57
C GLU A 7 -10.97 5.79 -6.90
N GLU A 8 -11.34 6.55 -5.86
CA GLU A 8 -10.38 7.36 -5.09
C GLU A 8 -9.34 6.48 -4.38
N LEU A 9 -9.76 5.36 -3.77
CA LEU A 9 -8.84 4.40 -3.16
C LEU A 9 -7.89 3.79 -4.19
N ALA A 10 -8.42 3.35 -5.34
CA ALA A 10 -7.62 2.77 -6.42
C ALA A 10 -6.58 3.78 -6.93
N GLN A 11 -6.99 5.03 -7.17
CA GLN A 11 -6.10 6.07 -7.63
C GLN A 11 -5.00 6.38 -6.61
N LYS A 12 -5.34 6.42 -5.33
CA LYS A 12 -4.37 6.62 -4.25
C LYS A 12 -3.35 5.48 -4.20
N LEU A 13 -3.80 4.24 -4.28
CA LEU A 13 -2.90 3.07 -4.32
C LEU A 13 -1.96 3.12 -5.52
N LEU A 14 -2.47 3.43 -6.70
CA LEU A 14 -1.66 3.56 -7.91
C LEU A 14 -0.60 4.67 -7.78
N ASP A 15 -0.94 5.79 -7.16
CA ASP A 15 0.01 6.88 -6.87
C ASP A 15 1.15 6.40 -5.96
N HIS A 16 0.82 5.77 -4.82
CA HIS A 16 1.81 5.20 -3.90
C HIS A 16 2.69 4.12 -4.57
N ILE A 17 2.13 3.31 -5.49
CA ILE A 17 2.91 2.35 -6.29
C ILE A 17 3.86 3.10 -7.23
N ALA A 18 3.40 4.14 -7.92
CA ALA A 18 4.19 4.89 -8.90
C ALA A 18 5.39 5.61 -8.26
N VAL A 19 5.22 6.16 -7.05
CA VAL A 19 6.32 6.79 -6.30
C VAL A 19 7.23 5.78 -5.59
N GLY A 20 6.89 4.49 -5.60
CA GLY A 20 7.75 3.41 -5.10
C GLY A 20 7.60 3.09 -3.61
N HIS A 21 6.56 3.60 -2.94
CA HIS A 21 6.29 3.26 -1.53
C HIS A 21 5.99 1.76 -1.33
N PHE A 22 5.49 1.08 -2.38
CA PHE A 22 5.36 -0.37 -2.42
C PHE A 22 6.44 -0.97 -3.33
N HIS A 23 7.42 -1.66 -2.74
CA HIS A 23 8.50 -2.28 -3.51
C HIS A 23 7.95 -3.30 -4.51
N VAL A 24 8.31 -3.17 -5.79
CA VAL A 24 7.84 -4.05 -6.87
C VAL A 24 8.19 -5.51 -6.56
N GLY A 25 7.18 -6.38 -6.56
CA GLY A 25 7.36 -7.79 -6.21
C GLY A 25 7.24 -8.12 -4.72
N SER A 26 7.03 -7.13 -3.85
CA SER A 26 6.69 -7.37 -2.45
C SER A 26 5.23 -7.81 -2.27
N PRO A 27 4.89 -8.51 -1.17
CA PRO A 27 3.50 -8.83 -0.84
C PRO A 27 2.62 -7.59 -0.77
N ALA A 28 3.15 -6.47 -0.27
CA ALA A 28 2.45 -5.19 -0.20
C ALA A 28 2.14 -4.64 -1.61
N TYR A 29 3.08 -4.73 -2.54
CA TYR A 29 2.86 -4.31 -3.93
C TYR A 29 1.75 -5.12 -4.61
N PHE A 30 1.80 -6.45 -4.50
CA PHE A 30 0.76 -7.30 -5.11
C PHE A 30 -0.61 -7.04 -4.48
N LEU A 31 -0.65 -6.84 -3.17
CA LEU A 31 -1.89 -6.55 -2.45
C LEU A 31 -2.47 -5.17 -2.81
N ALA A 32 -1.63 -4.14 -2.85
CA ALA A 32 -2.03 -2.79 -3.27
C ALA A 32 -2.56 -2.79 -4.71
N LYS A 33 -1.87 -3.51 -5.61
CA LYS A 33 -2.27 -3.64 -7.02
C LYS A 33 -3.60 -4.40 -7.16
N GLN A 34 -3.76 -5.53 -6.47
CA GLN A 34 -5.01 -6.30 -6.46
C GLN A 34 -6.20 -5.43 -6.02
N VAL A 35 -6.03 -4.62 -4.97
CA VAL A 35 -7.10 -3.71 -4.52
C VAL A 35 -7.34 -2.56 -5.47
N ALA A 36 -6.31 -2.04 -6.14
CA ALA A 36 -6.47 -0.99 -7.14
C ALA A 36 -7.22 -1.48 -8.38
N ASP A 37 -6.91 -2.69 -8.87
CA ASP A 37 -7.54 -3.28 -10.06
C ASP A 37 -8.94 -3.86 -9.75
N GLU A 38 -9.10 -4.58 -8.65
CA GLU A 38 -10.29 -5.41 -8.36
C GLU A 38 -11.14 -4.87 -7.18
N GLY A 39 -10.61 -3.93 -6.41
CA GLY A 39 -11.25 -3.38 -5.22
C GLY A 39 -11.05 -4.21 -3.94
N MET A 40 -11.36 -3.60 -2.79
CA MET A 40 -11.25 -4.22 -1.45
C MET A 40 -12.09 -5.51 -1.29
N GLY A 41 -13.16 -5.66 -2.09
CA GLY A 41 -14.01 -6.84 -2.10
C GLY A 41 -13.30 -8.12 -2.58
N SER A 42 -12.21 -7.98 -3.35
CA SER A 42 -11.41 -9.11 -3.83
C SER A 42 -10.54 -9.76 -2.76
N LEU A 43 -10.34 -9.08 -1.61
CA LEU A 43 -9.41 -9.54 -0.58
C LEU A 43 -9.94 -10.75 0.19
N LEU A 44 -9.14 -11.80 0.21
CA LEU A 44 -9.33 -12.96 1.11
C LEU A 44 -9.13 -12.56 2.58
N PRO A 45 -9.67 -13.32 3.55
CA PRO A 45 -9.58 -12.98 4.98
C PRO A 45 -8.14 -12.77 5.48
N HIS A 46 -7.20 -13.61 5.06
CA HIS A 46 -5.78 -13.46 5.42
C HIS A 46 -5.13 -12.24 4.73
N GLN A 47 -5.57 -11.90 3.51
CA GLN A 47 -5.12 -10.71 2.81
C GLN A 47 -5.65 -9.42 3.45
N ARG A 48 -6.85 -9.44 4.05
CA ARG A 48 -7.35 -8.30 4.83
C ARG A 48 -6.48 -7.98 6.05
N SER A 49 -5.98 -9.02 6.72
CA SER A 49 -5.04 -8.81 7.83
C SER A 49 -3.72 -8.23 7.34
N ALA A 50 -3.21 -8.71 6.20
CA ALA A 50 -2.01 -8.14 5.58
C ALA A 50 -2.25 -6.69 5.11
N TRP A 51 -3.45 -6.37 4.63
CA TRP A 51 -3.84 -5.03 4.22
C TRP A 51 -3.79 -4.04 5.38
N ASP A 52 -4.41 -4.39 6.51
CA ASP A 52 -4.43 -3.53 7.70
C ASP A 52 -3.03 -3.29 8.27
N THR A 53 -2.12 -4.26 8.08
CA THR A 53 -0.75 -4.20 8.62
C THR A 53 0.25 -3.55 7.67
N LEU A 54 0.13 -3.79 6.35
CA LEU A 54 1.13 -3.40 5.35
C LEU A 54 0.71 -2.19 4.53
N ILE A 55 -0.58 -2.03 4.24
CA ILE A 55 -1.07 -1.03 3.28
C ILE A 55 -1.71 0.16 4.00
N LYS A 56 -2.62 -0.11 4.93
CA LYS A 56 -3.36 0.91 5.65
C LYS A 56 -2.46 1.93 6.37
N PRO A 57 -1.35 1.56 7.03
CA PRO A 57 -0.46 2.54 7.66
C PRO A 57 0.18 3.47 6.65
N ILE A 58 0.52 2.99 5.45
CA ILE A 58 1.10 3.79 4.37
C ILE A 58 0.04 4.74 3.79
N LEU A 59 -1.20 4.27 3.64
CA LEU A 59 -2.30 5.11 3.16
C LEU A 59 -2.73 6.18 4.17
N ASP A 60 -2.67 5.89 5.47
CA ASP A 60 -3.09 6.80 6.54
C ASP A 60 -1.96 7.74 6.99
N ALA A 61 -0.70 7.34 6.76
CA ALA A 61 0.45 8.14 7.11
C ALA A 61 0.44 9.51 6.40
N SER A 62 0.72 10.55 7.19
CA SER A 62 1.04 11.87 6.65
C SER A 62 2.36 11.81 5.85
N PRO A 63 2.62 12.77 4.94
CA PRO A 63 3.86 12.80 4.16
C PRO A 63 5.14 12.72 5.02
N ASP A 64 5.11 13.32 6.21
CA ASP A 64 6.21 13.29 7.18
C ASP A 64 6.40 11.90 7.81
N GLU A 65 5.31 11.20 8.11
CA GLU A 65 5.31 9.83 8.65
C GLU A 65 5.79 8.83 7.59
N LEU A 66 5.36 9.02 6.33
CA LEU A 66 5.85 8.23 5.19
C LEU A 66 7.37 8.33 5.06
N ARG A 67 7.93 9.54 5.14
CA ARG A 67 9.39 9.73 5.10
C ARG A 67 10.09 8.98 6.24
N LYS A 68 9.54 9.00 7.46
CA LYS A 68 10.11 8.24 8.59
C LYS A 68 10.07 6.73 8.38
N ILE A 69 8.99 6.20 7.82
CA ILE A 69 8.85 4.77 7.49
C ILE A 69 9.88 4.38 6.41
N GLU A 70 10.03 5.19 5.37
CA GLU A 70 11.01 4.98 4.31
C GLU A 70 12.45 5.05 4.83
N GLU A 71 12.77 6.03 5.69
CA GLU A 71 14.08 6.13 6.33
C GLU A 71 14.39 4.94 7.23
N ALA A 72 13.41 4.46 8.02
CA ALA A 72 13.57 3.28 8.86
C ALA A 72 13.85 2.02 8.01
N HIS A 73 13.11 1.83 6.93
CA HIS A 73 13.33 0.73 5.98
C HIS A 73 14.69 0.83 5.27
N ALA A 74 15.08 2.03 4.83
CA ALA A 74 16.37 2.28 4.19
C ALA A 74 17.53 1.98 5.15
N ARG A 75 17.42 2.40 6.42
CA ARG A 75 18.43 2.10 7.46
C ARG A 75 18.54 0.60 7.75
N ALA A 76 17.42 -0.10 7.86
CA ALA A 76 17.42 -1.56 8.05
C ALA A 76 18.09 -2.30 6.88
N ARG A 77 17.99 -1.75 5.67
CA ARG A 77 18.59 -2.33 4.45
C ARG A 77 20.07 -2.00 4.27
N ALA A 78 20.54 -0.88 4.83
CA ALA A 78 21.94 -0.46 4.74
C ALA A 78 22.85 -1.07 5.82
N GLY A 79 22.26 -1.72 6.84
CA GLY A 79 22.99 -2.36 7.95
C GLY A 79 23.18 -3.87 7.83
N HIS A 80 22.86 -4.49 6.68
CA HIS A 80 22.99 -5.94 6.45
C HIS A 80 23.96 -6.24 5.31
#